data_AF-A0A965NJG5-F1
#
_entry.id   AF-A0A965NJG5-F1
#
_cell.length_a   1.000
_cell.length_b   1.000
_cell.length_c   1.000
_cell.angle_alpha   90.00
_cell.angle_beta   90.00
_cell.angle_gamma   90.00
#
_symmetry.space_group_name_H-M   'P 1'
#
loop_
_entity.id
_entity.type
_entity.pdbx_description
1 polymer ?
#
loop_
_entity_poly.entity_id
_entity_poly.type
_entity_poly.pdbx_seq_one_letter_code
_entity_poly.pdbx_strand_id
1 'polypeptide(L)'
;MSQSSTDTLTPKGESWVWFTSLGLIVGLVMVFGLLSLVLLNGFSVFWAPQVPTVQLKDNSTIVGQQVQRRVRPGSPASNPVYERQYQVGLRELNGFSYLWKDEGDIVKEFFNSETMGLERVENGPAFVTPVAIIDSQGRRVSATDSEFKADLQKELSHAAEIRDQVHQISRGKIGDINRELEALRIELRRAEDKRLPTEEIQGKVVRLDKQFAELKSQAELILAQGSKAKLIAHDASGKDVQFAFSTLIRAW
;
A
#
# COMPACT_ATOMS: atom_id res chain seq x y z
N MET A 1 56.74 -27.88 -66.10
CA MET A 1 55.32 -27.59 -65.83
C MET A 1 54.95 -28.24 -64.51
N SER A 2 54.89 -27.44 -63.44
CA SER A 2 54.44 -27.85 -62.11
C SER A 2 53.29 -26.94 -61.72
N GLN A 3 52.20 -27.55 -61.30
CA GLN A 3 50.90 -26.97 -61.00
C GLN A 3 50.99 -25.96 -59.84
N SER A 4 50.32 -24.80 -59.96
CA SER A 4 49.92 -23.99 -58.82
C SER A 4 48.43 -24.18 -58.60
N SER A 5 48.09 -25.04 -57.65
CA SER A 5 46.75 -25.15 -57.08
C SER A 5 46.32 -23.79 -56.55
N THR A 6 45.21 -23.26 -57.08
CA THR A 6 44.51 -22.13 -56.47
C THR A 6 43.84 -22.64 -55.21
N ASP A 7 44.56 -22.58 -54.09
CA ASP A 7 44.00 -22.77 -52.76
C ASP A 7 43.01 -21.64 -52.52
N THR A 8 41.72 -21.90 -52.80
CA THR A 8 40.63 -21.10 -52.27
C THR A 8 40.55 -21.40 -50.78
N LEU A 9 41.39 -20.68 -50.03
CA LEU A 9 41.49 -20.68 -48.57
C LEU A 9 40.22 -20.09 -47.97
N THR A 10 39.09 -20.79 -48.12
CA THR A 10 37.91 -20.53 -47.31
C THR A 10 38.23 -21.12 -45.93
N PRO A 11 38.40 -20.30 -44.88
CA PRO A 11 38.84 -20.80 -43.57
C PRO A 11 37.80 -21.81 -43.04
N LYS A 12 38.25 -23.02 -42.69
CA LYS A 12 37.38 -24.04 -42.08
C LYS A 12 36.75 -23.47 -40.79
N GLY A 13 35.43 -23.32 -40.77
CA GLY A 13 34.69 -22.80 -39.62
C GLY A 13 33.91 -21.51 -39.87
N GLU A 14 34.05 -20.88 -41.04
CA GLU A 14 33.34 -19.64 -41.38
C GLU A 14 31.81 -19.76 -41.20
N SER A 15 31.18 -20.83 -41.69
CA SER A 15 29.74 -21.07 -41.50
C SER A 15 29.33 -21.16 -40.02
N TRP A 16 30.19 -21.72 -39.16
CA TRP A 16 29.93 -21.82 -37.72
C TRP A 16 29.97 -20.45 -37.04
N VAL A 17 30.85 -19.54 -37.50
CA VAL A 17 30.89 -18.15 -37.03
C VAL A 17 29.62 -17.39 -37.43
N TRP A 18 29.10 -17.62 -38.63
CA TRP A 18 27.82 -17.04 -39.06
C TRP A 18 26.65 -17.56 -38.22
N PHE A 19 26.61 -18.85 -37.90
CA PHE A 19 25.57 -19.42 -37.03
C PHE A 19 25.63 -18.90 -35.60
N THR A 20 26.82 -18.77 -34.99
CA THR A 20 26.95 -18.21 -33.64
C THR A 20 26.63 -16.72 -33.61
N SER A 21 27.01 -15.97 -34.64
CA SER A 21 26.66 -14.56 -34.78
C SER A 21 25.16 -14.35 -34.95
N LEU A 22 24.51 -15.18 -35.79
CA LEU A 22 23.05 -15.16 -35.94
C LEU A 22 22.35 -15.52 -34.62
N GLY A 23 22.82 -16.56 -33.93
CA GLY A 23 22.31 -16.95 -32.62
C GLY A 23 22.45 -15.84 -31.57
N LEU A 24 23.59 -15.13 -31.58
CA LEU A 24 23.81 -13.97 -30.71
C LEU A 24 22.86 -12.81 -31.04
N ILE A 25 22.67 -12.50 -32.32
CA ILE A 25 21.72 -11.46 -32.75
C ILE A 25 20.29 -11.81 -32.31
N VAL A 26 19.85 -13.05 -32.56
CA VAL A 26 18.52 -13.52 -32.13
C VAL A 26 18.40 -13.45 -30.61
N GLY A 27 19.42 -13.87 -29.87
CA GLY A 27 19.47 -13.76 -28.42
C GLY A 27 19.36 -12.31 -27.93
N LEU A 28 20.10 -11.38 -28.53
CA LEU A 28 20.05 -9.95 -28.19
C LEU A 28 18.67 -9.36 -28.50
N VAL A 29 18.09 -9.67 -29.67
CA VAL A 29 16.74 -9.23 -30.02
C VAL A 29 15.71 -9.73 -29.00
N MET A 30 15.82 -11.00 -28.57
CA MET A 30 14.94 -11.56 -27.54
C MET A 30 15.08 -10.83 -26.20
N VAL A 31 16.32 -10.56 -25.76
CA VAL A 31 16.60 -9.81 -24.52
C VAL A 31 16.05 -8.39 -24.60
N PHE A 32 16.34 -7.64 -25.66
CA PHE A 32 15.82 -6.28 -25.83
C PHE A 32 14.29 -6.25 -25.98
N GLY A 33 13.71 -7.25 -26.66
CA GLY A 33 12.26 -7.40 -26.79
C GLY A 33 11.58 -7.61 -25.45
N LEU A 34 12.13 -8.51 -24.61
CA LEU A 34 11.61 -8.76 -23.28
C LEU A 34 11.80 -7.53 -22.37
N LEU A 35 12.97 -6.89 -22.38
CA LEU A 35 13.21 -5.67 -21.61
C LEU A 35 12.24 -4.55 -22.01
N SER A 36 12.03 -4.34 -23.31
CA SER A 36 11.08 -3.33 -23.81
C SER A 36 9.66 -3.64 -23.38
N LEU A 37 9.23 -4.90 -23.44
CA LEU A 37 7.92 -5.32 -22.98
C LEU A 37 7.74 -5.05 -21.47
N VAL A 38 8.75 -5.37 -20.67
CA VAL A 38 8.73 -5.10 -19.23
C VAL A 38 8.69 -3.59 -18.95
N LEU A 39 9.49 -2.78 -19.66
CA LEU A 39 9.52 -1.34 -19.48
C LEU A 39 8.19 -0.70 -19.85
N LEU A 40 7.65 -1.01 -21.03
CA LEU A 40 6.39 -0.44 -21.52
C LEU A 40 5.20 -0.78 -20.62
N ASN A 41 5.14 -2.02 -20.11
CA ASN A 41 4.09 -2.42 -19.17
C ASN A 41 4.34 -1.89 -17.75
N GLY A 42 5.61 -1.75 -17.36
CA GLY A 42 6.01 -1.30 -16.04
C GLY A 42 5.89 0.21 -15.84
N PHE A 43 6.06 1.02 -16.89
CA PHE A 43 5.98 2.48 -16.80
C PHE A 43 4.68 2.92 -16.15
N SER A 44 3.51 2.39 -16.52
CA SER A 44 2.24 2.83 -15.93
C SER A 44 2.11 2.60 -14.41
N VAL A 45 2.92 1.72 -13.81
CA VAL A 45 2.82 1.35 -12.38
C VAL A 45 3.56 2.33 -11.47
N PHE A 46 4.54 3.09 -12.00
CA PHE A 46 5.37 3.97 -11.17
C PHE A 46 4.72 5.33 -10.84
N TRP A 47 3.59 5.66 -11.45
CA TRP A 47 2.90 6.94 -11.21
C TRP A 47 1.72 6.73 -10.28
N ALA A 48 1.50 7.71 -9.39
CA ALA A 48 0.31 7.73 -8.55
C ALA A 48 -0.94 7.74 -9.45
N PRO A 49 -1.93 6.88 -9.17
CA PRO A 49 -3.12 6.81 -9.98
C PRO A 49 -3.91 8.11 -9.86
N GLN A 50 -4.46 8.59 -10.98
CA GLN A 50 -5.26 9.80 -10.95
C GLN A 50 -6.58 9.56 -10.19
N VAL A 51 -6.97 10.54 -9.38
CA VAL A 51 -8.20 10.49 -8.58
C VAL A 51 -9.20 11.48 -9.16
N PRO A 52 -10.13 11.03 -10.02
CA PRO A 52 -11.15 11.90 -10.55
C PRO A 52 -12.18 12.29 -9.49
N THR A 53 -12.72 13.49 -9.67
CA THR A 53 -14.00 13.93 -9.10
C THR A 53 -15.08 13.71 -10.14
N VAL A 54 -16.04 12.86 -9.80
CA VAL A 54 -17.13 12.42 -10.69
C VAL A 54 -18.44 13.03 -10.21
N GLN A 55 -19.05 13.84 -11.07
CA GLN A 55 -20.39 14.39 -10.86
C GLN A 55 -21.42 13.49 -11.52
N LEU A 56 -22.42 13.08 -10.75
CA LEU A 56 -23.50 12.21 -11.19
C LEU A 56 -24.79 13.00 -11.47
N LYS A 57 -25.72 12.38 -12.22
CA LYS A 57 -27.03 12.98 -12.54
C LYS A 57 -27.90 13.27 -11.33
N ASP A 58 -27.68 12.58 -10.21
CA ASP A 58 -28.37 12.81 -8.94
C ASP A 58 -27.78 13.98 -8.13
N ASN A 59 -26.90 14.79 -8.74
CA ASN A 59 -26.12 15.86 -8.13
C ASN A 59 -25.15 15.40 -7.03
N SER A 60 -24.95 14.09 -6.84
CA SER A 60 -23.92 13.60 -5.93
C SER A 60 -22.54 13.68 -6.59
N THR A 61 -21.53 13.92 -5.76
CA THR A 61 -20.12 13.96 -6.17
C THR A 61 -19.37 12.80 -5.53
N ILE A 62 -18.57 12.10 -6.33
CA ILE A 62 -17.68 11.03 -5.86
C ILE A 62 -16.25 11.47 -6.12
N VAL A 63 -15.38 11.28 -5.12
CA VAL A 63 -13.93 11.41 -5.28
C VAL A 63 -13.34 10.02 -5.05
N GLY A 64 -12.71 9.47 -6.08
CA GLY A 64 -12.18 8.11 -6.00
C GLY A 64 -11.51 7.64 -7.27
N GLN A 65 -10.56 6.72 -7.13
CA GLN A 65 -9.81 6.15 -8.24
C GLN A 65 -10.72 5.22 -9.06
N GLN A 66 -10.76 5.39 -10.38
CA GLN A 66 -11.41 4.41 -11.25
C GLN A 66 -10.59 3.12 -11.29
N VAL A 67 -11.19 2.01 -10.85
CA VAL A 67 -10.52 0.70 -10.76
C VAL A 67 -10.73 -0.11 -12.02
N GLN A 68 -11.98 -0.16 -12.49
CA GLN A 68 -12.34 -0.96 -13.65
C GLN A 68 -13.63 -0.46 -14.30
N ARG A 69 -13.80 -0.85 -15.55
CA ARG A 69 -15.00 -0.65 -16.36
C ARG A 69 -15.44 -2.01 -16.89
N ARG A 70 -16.73 -2.33 -16.77
CA ARG A 70 -17.29 -3.58 -17.30
C ARG A 70 -18.68 -3.38 -17.86
N VAL A 71 -19.15 -4.37 -18.62
CA VAL A 71 -20.56 -4.48 -18.98
C VAL A 71 -21.33 -4.87 -17.71
N ARG A 72 -22.37 -4.11 -17.39
CA ARG A 72 -23.24 -4.35 -16.24
C ARG A 72 -23.89 -5.74 -16.38
N PRO A 73 -23.82 -6.60 -15.35
CA PRO A 73 -24.52 -7.88 -15.35
C PRO A 73 -26.02 -7.70 -15.65
N GLY A 74 -26.54 -8.49 -16.60
CA GLY A 74 -27.94 -8.39 -17.04
C GLY A 74 -28.20 -7.42 -18.19
N SER A 75 -27.17 -6.78 -18.75
CA SER A 75 -27.33 -5.95 -19.95
C SER A 75 -27.69 -6.79 -21.19
N PRO A 76 -28.59 -6.30 -22.08
CA PRO A 76 -28.86 -6.95 -23.36
C PRO A 76 -27.62 -6.98 -24.25
N ALA A 77 -27.38 -8.11 -24.93
CA ALA A 77 -26.26 -8.22 -25.88
C ALA A 77 -26.38 -7.22 -27.05
N SER A 78 -27.60 -6.83 -27.41
CA SER A 78 -27.88 -5.83 -28.45
C SER A 78 -27.63 -4.40 -28.00
N ASN A 79 -27.61 -4.12 -26.70
CA ASN A 79 -27.39 -2.79 -26.14
C ASN A 79 -26.70 -2.89 -24.77
N PRO A 80 -25.38 -3.15 -24.74
CA PRO A 80 -24.66 -3.32 -23.49
C PRO A 80 -24.59 -2.01 -22.70
N VAL A 81 -25.01 -2.06 -21.43
CA VAL A 81 -24.84 -0.95 -20.48
C VAL A 81 -23.50 -1.14 -19.78
N TYR A 82 -22.70 -0.08 -19.73
CA TYR A 82 -21.41 -0.10 -19.06
C TYR A 82 -21.50 0.54 -17.68
N GLU A 83 -20.79 -0.05 -16.72
CA GLU A 83 -20.60 0.49 -15.38
C GLU A 83 -19.12 0.61 -15.06
N ARG A 84 -18.79 1.64 -14.28
CA ARG A 84 -17.44 1.92 -13.79
C ARG A 84 -17.42 1.70 -12.27
N GLN A 85 -16.37 1.04 -11.80
CA GLN A 85 -16.10 0.90 -10.37
C GLN A 85 -15.10 1.94 -9.93
N TYR A 86 -15.43 2.67 -8.89
CA TYR A 86 -14.55 3.63 -8.23
C TYR A 86 -14.17 3.10 -6.86
N GLN A 87 -12.86 3.05 -6.56
CA GLN A 87 -12.37 2.92 -5.19
C GLN A 87 -12.55 4.28 -4.53
N VAL A 88 -13.43 4.33 -3.54
CA VAL A 88 -13.71 5.55 -2.77
C VAL A 88 -13.04 5.44 -1.41
N GLY A 89 -12.70 6.59 -0.86
CA GLY A 89 -12.09 6.67 0.47
C GLY A 89 -13.13 6.74 1.60
N LEU A 90 -12.65 6.79 2.84
CA LEU A 90 -13.46 7.12 4.03
C LEU A 90 -14.65 6.16 4.27
N ARG A 91 -14.39 4.84 4.18
CA ARG A 91 -15.39 3.79 4.42
C ARG A 91 -16.10 3.95 5.76
N GLU A 92 -15.40 4.43 6.78
CA GLU A 92 -15.93 4.69 8.11
C GLU A 92 -17.01 5.79 8.15
N LEU A 93 -17.07 6.66 7.14
CA LEU A 93 -18.08 7.72 7.03
C LEU A 93 -19.18 7.37 6.03
N ASN A 94 -18.83 6.79 4.89
CA ASN A 94 -19.77 6.54 3.80
C ASN A 94 -20.25 5.08 3.71
N GLY A 95 -19.63 4.15 4.44
CA GLY A 95 -19.97 2.72 4.45
C GLY A 95 -19.39 1.90 3.30
N PHE A 96 -18.73 2.52 2.31
CA PHE A 96 -18.31 1.86 1.08
C PHE A 96 -16.82 2.10 0.80
N SER A 97 -16.11 1.06 0.38
CA SER A 97 -14.75 1.21 -0.21
C SER A 97 -14.78 1.23 -1.74
N TYR A 98 -15.87 0.74 -2.33
CA TYR A 98 -16.05 0.70 -3.77
C TYR A 98 -17.49 1.03 -4.13
N LEU A 99 -17.67 1.82 -5.17
CA LEU A 99 -18.98 2.14 -5.74
C LEU A 99 -19.00 1.79 -7.22
N TRP A 100 -20.05 1.09 -7.63
CA TRP A 100 -20.39 0.92 -9.04
C TRP A 100 -21.32 2.04 -9.46
N LYS A 101 -21.01 2.69 -10.58
CA LYS A 101 -21.86 3.72 -11.19
C LYS A 101 -22.03 3.44 -12.66
N ASP A 102 -23.25 3.60 -13.15
CA ASP A 102 -23.50 3.52 -14.58
C ASP A 102 -22.75 4.62 -15.29
N GLU A 103 -22.09 4.25 -16.38
CA GLU A 103 -21.40 5.22 -17.21
C GLU A 103 -22.37 6.26 -17.78
N GLY A 104 -23.63 5.86 -18.01
CA GLY A 104 -24.69 6.76 -18.41
C GLY A 104 -25.11 7.77 -17.35
N ASP A 105 -24.82 7.54 -16.06
CA ASP A 105 -25.17 8.46 -14.96
C ASP A 105 -24.07 9.49 -14.66
N ILE A 106 -22.90 9.33 -15.27
CA ILE A 106 -21.77 10.26 -15.13
C ILE A 106 -22.04 11.47 -16.01
N VAL A 107 -22.16 12.65 -15.38
CA VAL A 107 -22.36 13.92 -16.08
C VAL A 107 -21.02 14.55 -16.44
N LYS A 108 -20.08 14.54 -15.49
CA LYS A 108 -18.77 15.17 -15.65
C LYS A 108 -17.72 14.44 -14.82
N GLU A 109 -16.52 14.33 -15.38
CA GLU A 109 -15.33 13.85 -14.68
C GLU A 109 -14.23 14.89 -14.84
N PHE A 110 -13.58 15.25 -13.73
CA PHE A 110 -12.46 16.19 -13.74
C PHE A 110 -11.47 15.87 -12.63
N PHE A 111 -10.23 16.32 -12.80
CA PHE A 111 -9.15 16.10 -11.86
C PHE A 111 -8.87 17.39 -11.08
N ASN A 112 -8.99 17.32 -9.76
CA ASN A 112 -8.62 18.44 -8.89
C ASN A 112 -7.15 18.28 -8.47
N SER A 113 -6.32 19.28 -8.76
CA SER A 113 -4.90 19.31 -8.37
C SER A 113 -4.68 19.35 -6.86
N GLU A 114 -5.72 19.70 -6.09
CA GLU A 114 -5.69 19.74 -4.63
C GLU A 114 -6.12 18.42 -3.99
N THR A 115 -6.57 17.43 -4.78
CA THR A 115 -6.91 16.11 -4.24
C THR A 115 -5.63 15.39 -3.81
N MET A 116 -5.60 15.01 -2.53
CA MET A 116 -4.54 14.22 -1.91
C MET A 116 -5.05 12.80 -1.63
N GLY A 117 -4.28 11.82 -2.07
CA GLY A 117 -4.45 10.42 -1.69
C GLY A 117 -3.71 10.12 -0.39
N LEU A 118 -4.40 9.54 0.58
CA LEU A 118 -3.85 9.10 1.85
C LEU A 118 -3.84 7.59 1.90
N GLU A 119 -2.66 7.00 2.05
CA GLU A 119 -2.49 5.59 2.40
C GLU A 119 -2.52 5.47 3.93
N ARG A 120 -3.29 4.52 4.43
CA ARG A 120 -3.58 4.39 5.87
C ARG A 120 -3.38 2.97 6.35
N VAL A 121 -3.06 2.84 7.63
CA VAL A 121 -2.95 1.54 8.32
C VAL A 121 -4.31 0.83 8.35
N GLU A 122 -5.38 1.59 8.57
CA GLU A 122 -6.74 1.07 8.70
C GLU A 122 -7.74 1.82 7.81
N ASN A 123 -8.82 1.13 7.46
CA ASN A 123 -9.95 1.60 6.65
C ASN A 123 -9.62 1.99 5.20
N GLY A 124 -8.48 1.51 4.68
CA GLY A 124 -8.11 1.69 3.26
C GLY A 124 -7.70 3.12 2.92
N PRO A 125 -7.60 3.46 1.62
CA PRO A 125 -7.19 4.79 1.21
C PRO A 125 -8.26 5.84 1.56
N ALA A 126 -7.84 7.09 1.71
CA ALA A 126 -8.74 8.24 1.74
C ALA A 126 -8.34 9.24 0.65
N PHE A 127 -9.33 9.83 -0.02
CA PHE A 127 -9.10 10.88 -1.02
C PHE A 127 -9.74 12.16 -0.51
N VAL A 128 -8.93 13.16 -0.25
CA VAL A 128 -9.34 14.37 0.50
C VAL A 128 -8.65 15.61 -0.04
N THR A 129 -9.20 16.78 0.28
CA THR A 129 -8.52 18.06 0.02
C THR A 129 -7.86 18.54 1.32
N PRO A 130 -6.53 18.68 1.39
CA PRO A 130 -5.85 19.05 2.63
C PRO A 130 -6.21 20.48 3.04
N VAL A 131 -6.38 20.70 4.35
CA VAL A 131 -6.70 22.01 4.94
C VAL A 131 -5.56 22.52 5.79
N ALA A 132 -5.08 21.70 6.73
CA ALA A 132 -4.01 22.09 7.63
C ALA A 132 -3.37 20.88 8.31
N ILE A 133 -2.14 21.06 8.77
CA ILE A 133 -1.48 20.18 9.73
C ILE A 133 -1.58 20.82 11.11
N ILE A 134 -1.87 20.02 12.12
CA ILE A 134 -1.63 20.35 13.53
C ILE A 134 -0.48 19.47 13.99
N ASP A 135 0.66 20.06 14.31
CA ASP A 135 1.81 19.29 14.80
C ASP A 135 1.61 18.82 16.25
N SER A 136 2.57 18.03 16.75
CA SER A 136 2.53 17.51 18.13
C SER A 136 2.53 18.57 19.23
N GLN A 137 2.91 19.81 18.92
CA GLN A 137 2.92 20.97 19.83
C GLN A 137 1.66 21.84 19.68
N GLY A 138 0.78 21.52 18.74
CA GLY A 138 -0.45 22.27 18.46
C GLY A 138 -0.28 23.44 17.50
N ARG A 139 0.88 23.61 16.88
CA ARG A 139 1.08 24.61 15.82
C ARG A 139 0.29 24.17 14.59
N ARG A 140 -0.49 25.11 14.05
CA ARG A 140 -1.27 24.90 12.83
C ARG A 140 -0.52 25.44 11.63
N VAL A 141 -0.40 24.63 10.57
CA VAL A 141 0.19 25.00 9.28
C VAL A 141 -0.86 24.80 8.20
N SER A 142 -1.21 25.85 7.46
CA SER A 142 -2.24 25.79 6.40
C SER A 142 -1.73 25.02 5.18
N ALA A 143 -2.61 24.34 4.46
CA ALA A 143 -2.30 23.70 3.18
C ALA A 143 -1.78 24.68 2.11
N THR A 144 -2.10 25.97 2.26
CA THR A 144 -1.63 27.06 1.40
C THR A 144 -0.23 27.56 1.74
N ASP A 145 0.31 27.19 2.91
CA ASP A 145 1.61 27.68 3.37
C ASP A 145 2.73 26.94 2.65
N SER A 146 3.83 27.63 2.34
CA SER A 146 4.98 27.03 1.65
C SER A 146 5.64 25.90 2.45
N GLU A 147 5.49 25.93 3.77
CA GLU A 147 6.04 24.94 4.70
C GLU A 147 5.23 23.64 4.73
N PHE A 148 3.98 23.65 4.26
CA PHE A 148 3.05 22.53 4.42
C PHE A 148 3.61 21.20 3.93
N LYS A 149 4.22 21.18 2.73
CA LYS A 149 4.78 19.93 2.16
C LYS A 149 5.93 19.38 2.98
N ALA A 150 6.80 20.26 3.49
CA ALA A 150 7.93 19.86 4.31
C ALA A 150 7.46 19.33 5.67
N ASP A 151 6.50 20.00 6.30
CA ASP A 151 5.93 19.57 7.57
C ASP A 151 5.08 18.29 7.42
N LEU A 152 4.35 18.13 6.32
CA LEU A 152 3.64 16.88 6.00
C LEU A 152 4.60 15.69 5.96
N GLN A 153 5.70 15.84 5.23
CA GLN A 153 6.70 14.77 5.10
C GLN A 153 7.38 14.48 6.44
N LYS A 154 7.70 15.52 7.21
CA LYS A 154 8.29 15.40 8.55
C LYS A 154 7.38 14.61 9.50
N GLU A 155 6.10 14.95 9.55
CA GLU A 155 5.13 14.27 10.42
C GLU A 155 4.87 12.82 9.96
N LEU A 156 4.83 12.56 8.65
CA LEU A 156 4.74 11.19 8.11
C LEU A 156 5.97 10.34 8.48
N SER A 157 7.18 10.90 8.37
CA SER A 157 8.42 10.24 8.76
C SER A 157 8.45 9.94 10.26
N HIS A 158 8.08 10.90 11.09
CA HIS A 158 8.01 10.69 12.53
C HIS A 158 6.96 9.63 12.91
N ALA A 159 5.80 9.64 12.26
CA ALA A 159 4.79 8.60 12.45
C ALA A 159 5.27 7.21 12.03
N ALA A 160 6.13 7.11 11.00
CA ALA A 160 6.76 5.85 10.61
C ALA A 160 7.69 5.31 11.71
N GLU A 161 8.52 6.15 12.31
CA GLU A 161 9.39 5.76 13.43
C GLU A 161 8.57 5.24 14.63
N ILE A 162 7.46 5.92 14.95
CA ILE A 162 6.55 5.50 16.03
C ILE A 162 5.94 4.15 15.73
N ARG A 163 5.48 3.93 14.49
CA ARG A 163 4.94 2.63 14.06
C ARG A 163 5.99 1.53 14.16
N ASP A 164 7.24 1.80 13.78
CA ASP A 164 8.32 0.83 13.86
C ASP A 164 8.63 0.44 15.31
N GLN A 165 8.62 1.41 16.23
CA GLN A 165 8.78 1.15 17.68
C GLN A 165 7.65 0.28 18.22
N VAL A 166 6.39 0.61 17.89
CA VAL A 166 5.22 -0.18 18.27
C VAL A 166 5.28 -1.59 17.68
N HIS A 167 5.72 -1.71 16.43
CA HIS A 167 5.90 -2.99 15.75
C HIS A 167 6.97 -3.85 16.42
N GLN A 168 8.12 -3.28 16.80
CA GLN A 168 9.17 -4.01 17.53
C GLN A 168 8.67 -4.57 18.88
N ILE A 169 7.87 -3.80 19.60
CA ILE A 169 7.27 -4.27 20.86
C ILE A 169 6.24 -5.37 20.58
N SER A 170 5.37 -5.17 19.60
CA SER A 170 4.24 -6.07 19.33
C SER A 170 4.67 -7.39 18.69
N ARG A 171 5.42 -7.33 17.58
CA ARG A 171 5.86 -8.52 16.83
C ARG A 171 7.10 -9.18 17.42
N GLY A 172 8.00 -8.38 18.01
CA GLY A 172 9.20 -8.88 18.69
C GLY A 172 8.87 -9.35 20.10
N LYS A 173 8.91 -8.42 21.06
CA LYS A 173 8.88 -8.75 22.49
C LYS A 173 7.59 -9.48 22.92
N ILE A 174 6.43 -8.95 22.55
CA ILE A 174 5.14 -9.58 22.87
C ILE A 174 4.98 -10.90 22.11
N GLY A 175 5.47 -10.96 20.86
CA GLY A 175 5.51 -12.19 20.07
C GLY A 175 6.31 -13.30 20.75
N ASP A 176 7.45 -12.96 21.37
CA ASP A 176 8.29 -13.90 22.11
C ASP A 176 7.59 -14.40 23.38
N ILE A 177 7.01 -13.49 24.17
CA ILE A 177 6.24 -13.83 25.37
C ILE A 177 5.06 -14.74 25.04
N ASN A 178 4.33 -14.46 23.97
CA ASN A 178 3.20 -15.29 23.57
C ASN A 178 3.62 -16.72 23.21
N ARG A 179 4.77 -16.90 22.55
CA ARG A 179 5.30 -18.25 22.27
C ARG A 179 5.67 -18.98 23.57
N GLU A 180 6.24 -18.27 24.53
CA GLU A 180 6.65 -18.83 25.82
C GLU A 180 5.44 -19.18 26.71
N LEU A 181 4.42 -18.32 26.74
CA LEU A 181 3.13 -18.59 27.39
C LEU A 181 2.44 -19.82 26.81
N GLU A 182 2.46 -19.98 25.48
CA GLU A 182 1.86 -21.16 24.84
C GLU A 182 2.63 -22.45 25.16
N ALA A 183 3.96 -22.39 25.21
CA ALA A 183 4.78 -23.51 25.66
C ALA A 183 4.46 -23.90 27.12
N LEU A 184 4.34 -22.92 28.02
CA LEU A 184 3.98 -23.15 29.42
C LEU A 184 2.55 -23.67 29.59
N ARG A 185 1.60 -23.26 28.74
CA ARG A 185 0.23 -23.83 28.74
C ARG A 185 0.24 -25.32 28.41
N ILE A 186 1.01 -25.72 27.40
CA ILE A 186 1.18 -27.13 27.03
C ILE A 186 1.86 -27.90 28.17
N GLU A 187 2.90 -27.32 28.78
CA GLU A 187 3.61 -27.91 29.92
C GLU A 187 2.70 -28.10 31.14
N LEU A 188 1.93 -27.06 31.49
CA LEU A 188 0.95 -27.08 32.58
C LEU A 188 -0.05 -28.22 32.37
N ARG A 189 -0.63 -28.31 31.16
CA ARG A 189 -1.59 -29.37 30.82
C ARG A 189 -0.99 -30.76 30.97
N ARG A 190 0.26 -30.96 30.54
CA ARG A 190 0.96 -32.25 30.70
C ARG A 190 1.26 -32.57 32.17
N ALA A 191 1.60 -31.58 32.98
CA ALA A 191 1.86 -31.75 34.40
C ALA A 191 0.57 -32.12 35.16
N GLU A 192 -0.55 -31.48 34.83
CA GLU A 192 -1.89 -31.82 35.34
C GLU A 192 -2.28 -33.25 35.03
N ASP A 193 -2.15 -33.67 33.76
CA ASP A 193 -2.48 -35.04 33.32
C ASP A 193 -1.61 -36.09 34.05
N LYS A 194 -0.38 -35.74 34.43
CA LYS A 194 0.55 -36.60 35.19
C LYS A 194 0.47 -36.44 36.71
N ARG A 195 -0.38 -35.54 37.23
CA ARG A 195 -0.47 -35.18 38.66
C ARG A 195 0.86 -34.74 39.28
N LEU A 196 1.66 -34.00 38.51
CA LEU A 196 2.92 -33.39 38.96
C LEU A 196 2.65 -32.00 39.56
N PRO A 197 3.56 -31.46 40.41
CA PRO A 197 3.44 -30.10 40.92
C PRO A 197 3.41 -29.05 39.80
N THR A 198 2.50 -28.08 39.89
CA THR A 198 2.28 -27.04 38.85
C THR A 198 2.63 -25.62 39.30
N GLU A 199 2.95 -25.42 40.58
CA GLU A 199 3.14 -24.10 41.20
C GLU A 199 4.25 -23.29 40.52
N GLU A 200 5.34 -23.94 40.11
CA GLU A 200 6.44 -23.29 39.41
C GLU A 200 6.03 -22.81 38.01
N ILE A 201 5.25 -23.63 37.27
CA ILE A 201 4.75 -23.32 35.93
C ILE A 201 3.76 -22.15 36.03
N GLN A 202 2.82 -22.21 36.97
CA GLN A 202 1.87 -21.14 37.25
C GLN A 202 2.60 -19.83 37.61
N GLY A 203 3.65 -19.92 38.42
CA GLY A 203 4.50 -18.78 38.78
C GLY A 203 5.23 -18.17 37.58
N LYS A 204 5.65 -18.96 36.59
CA LYS A 204 6.22 -18.47 35.31
C LYS A 204 5.17 -17.75 34.47
N VAL A 205 3.97 -18.34 34.33
CA VAL A 205 2.85 -17.74 33.60
C VAL A 205 2.50 -16.35 34.16
N VAL A 206 2.33 -16.23 35.48
CA VAL A 206 2.01 -14.95 36.12
C VAL A 206 3.09 -13.88 35.86
N ARG A 207 4.37 -14.25 35.85
CA ARG A 207 5.46 -13.30 35.53
C ARG A 207 5.40 -12.83 34.08
N LEU A 208 5.16 -13.75 33.15
CA LEU A 208 5.07 -13.42 31.71
C LEU A 208 3.83 -12.59 31.40
N ASP A 209 2.69 -12.88 32.03
CA ASP A 209 1.48 -12.07 31.89
C ASP A 209 1.71 -10.62 32.36
N LYS A 210 2.48 -10.44 33.45
CA LYS A 210 2.87 -9.11 33.92
C LYS A 210 3.75 -8.39 32.90
N GLN A 211 4.78 -9.05 32.37
CA GLN A 211 5.66 -8.48 31.34
C GLN A 211 4.89 -8.14 30.06
N PHE A 212 3.95 -9.00 29.64
CA PHE A 212 3.06 -8.75 28.52
C PHE A 212 2.26 -7.47 28.73
N ALA A 213 1.65 -7.31 29.92
CA ALA A 213 0.86 -6.12 30.25
C ALA A 213 1.70 -4.83 30.25
N GLU A 214 2.93 -4.90 30.78
CA GLU A 214 3.89 -3.77 30.77
C GLU A 214 4.26 -3.36 29.34
N LEU A 215 4.60 -4.33 28.48
CA LEU A 215 4.93 -4.06 27.08
C LEU A 215 3.74 -3.53 26.28
N LYS A 216 2.55 -4.07 26.52
CA LYS A 216 1.32 -3.57 25.89
C LYS A 216 1.07 -2.11 26.26
N SER A 217 1.16 -1.78 27.55
CA SER A 217 1.05 -0.39 28.03
C SER A 217 2.12 0.52 27.41
N GLN A 218 3.36 0.05 27.30
CA GLN A 218 4.43 0.79 26.63
C GLN A 218 4.11 1.09 25.17
N ALA A 219 3.61 0.10 24.41
CA ALA A 219 3.22 0.28 23.01
C ALA A 219 2.06 1.28 22.86
N GLU A 220 1.04 1.20 23.74
CA GLU A 220 -0.09 2.13 23.76
C GLU A 220 0.36 3.58 24.03
N LEU A 221 1.30 3.78 24.96
CA LEU A 221 1.85 5.10 25.26
C LEU A 221 2.61 5.70 24.07
N ILE A 222 3.43 4.89 23.38
CA ILE A 222 4.18 5.32 22.18
C ILE A 222 3.21 5.70 21.06
N LEU A 223 2.18 4.87 20.82
CA LEU A 223 1.17 5.15 19.81
C LEU A 223 0.37 6.43 20.12
N ALA A 224 0.02 6.65 21.39
CA ALA A 224 -0.68 7.85 21.83
C ALA A 224 0.14 9.13 21.60
N GLN A 225 1.47 9.08 21.75
CA GLN A 225 2.36 10.19 21.44
C GLN A 225 2.32 10.54 19.95
N GLY A 226 2.37 9.54 19.06
CA GLY A 226 2.29 9.75 17.61
C GLY A 226 0.92 10.19 17.11
N SER A 227 -0.12 10.04 17.93
CA SER A 227 -1.48 10.43 17.58
C SER A 227 -1.81 11.88 17.92
N LYS A 228 -0.85 12.63 18.48
CA LYS A 228 -1.00 14.06 18.78
C LYS A 228 -1.03 14.93 17.53
N ALA A 229 -0.15 14.65 16.58
CA ALA A 229 -0.13 15.33 15.30
C ALA A 229 -1.29 14.85 14.42
N LYS A 230 -1.93 15.78 13.71
CA LYS A 230 -3.11 15.51 12.89
C LYS A 230 -3.06 16.24 11.54
N LEU A 231 -3.58 15.58 10.52
CA LEU A 231 -3.96 16.20 9.25
C LEU A 231 -5.45 16.53 9.28
N ILE A 232 -5.80 17.79 9.03
CA ILE A 232 -7.17 18.24 8.76
C ILE A 232 -7.35 18.31 7.25
N ALA A 233 -8.44 17.75 6.76
CA ALA A 233 -8.79 17.76 5.35
C ALA A 233 -10.31 17.85 5.17
N HIS A 234 -10.76 18.15 3.96
CA HIS A 234 -12.14 18.04 3.55
C HIS A 234 -12.40 16.72 2.82
N ASP A 235 -13.52 16.07 3.11
CA ASP A 235 -14.03 14.96 2.31
C ASP A 235 -14.65 15.42 0.98
N ALA A 236 -15.16 14.48 0.19
CA ALA A 236 -15.81 14.76 -1.09
C ALA A 236 -17.03 15.71 -1.00
N SER A 237 -17.63 15.86 0.18
CA SER A 237 -18.76 16.76 0.44
C SER A 237 -18.34 18.13 1.00
N GLY A 238 -17.04 18.34 1.23
CA GLY A 238 -16.51 19.55 1.86
C GLY A 238 -16.54 19.52 3.39
N LYS A 239 -16.84 18.37 4.01
CA LYS A 239 -16.88 18.24 5.47
C LYS A 239 -15.49 17.99 6.04
N ASP A 240 -15.18 18.65 7.17
CA ASP A 240 -13.94 18.44 7.90
C ASP A 240 -13.80 16.99 8.39
N VAL A 241 -12.66 16.39 8.07
CA VAL A 241 -12.17 15.10 8.54
C VAL A 241 -10.77 15.26 9.10
N GLN A 242 -10.45 14.47 10.12
CA GLN A 242 -9.15 14.52 10.79
C GLN A 242 -8.50 13.14 10.79
N PHE A 243 -7.21 13.10 10.50
CA PHE A 243 -6.40 11.89 10.55
C PHE A 243 -5.24 12.09 11.50
N ALA A 244 -5.08 11.19 12.47
CA ALA A 244 -3.85 11.14 13.26
C ALA A 244 -2.70 10.65 12.37
N PHE A 245 -1.54 11.32 12.40
CA PHE A 245 -0.41 10.94 11.55
C PHE A 245 0.08 9.51 11.82
N SER A 246 -0.05 9.03 13.06
CA SER A 246 0.20 7.62 13.42
C SER A 246 -0.55 6.62 12.53
N THR A 247 -1.73 6.98 12.02
CA THR A 247 -2.56 6.14 11.13
C THR A 247 -2.24 6.29 9.64
N LEU A 248 -1.43 7.29 9.26
CA LEU A 248 -1.08 7.60 7.86
C LEU A 248 0.26 6.98 7.48
N ILE A 249 0.29 6.22 6.39
CA ILE A 249 1.49 5.60 5.84
C ILE A 249 2.17 6.56 4.86
N ARG A 250 1.41 7.09 3.91
CA ARG A 250 1.88 7.99 2.84
C ARG A 250 0.77 8.97 2.46
N ALA A 251 1.19 10.10 1.90
CA ALA A 251 0.32 11.05 1.22
C ALA A 251 0.90 11.33 -0.17
N TRP A 252 0.05 11.43 -1.19
CA TRP A 252 0.44 11.67 -2.59
C TRP A 252 -0.58 12.53 -3.33
#